data_AF-A0A0Q1CQ89-F1
#
_entry.id   AF-A0A0Q1CQ89-F1
#
_cell.length_a   1.000
_cell.length_b   1.000
_cell.length_c   1.000
_cell.angle_alpha   90.00
_cell.angle_beta   90.00
_cell.angle_gamma   90.00
#
_symmetry.space_group_name_H-M   'P 1'
#
loop_
_entity.id
_entity.type
_entity.pdbx_description
1 polymer ?
#
loop_
_entity_poly.entity_id
_entity_poly.type
_entity_poly.pdbx_seq_one_letter_code
_entity_poly.pdbx_strand_id
1 'polypeptide(L)'
;MTNSLTIIVPVYNEADNLQRVERELSAYISSSKVESSVLLVNDGSTDESLRIIKDICASNPKFHYVNFDKNYGLSAAIKAGFDHATTSLVGYIDSDLQTSPMDFDLLLEHIGEYDLVTGVRSQRKDSFVKNMSSTIANGIRRSFTHDGMDDTGCPLKIIKADHAKRIPMFKGLHRFLPAMILLQNGKVKQVPVQHFERVAGTAKFGLWNRLLGPLMDCFAYLWMKKKYINYKVADKA
;
A
#
# COMPACT_ATOMS: atom_id res chain seq x y z
N MET A 1 -5.28 -17.14 17.13
CA MET A 1 -5.99 -15.87 16.86
C MET A 1 -6.43 -15.90 15.41
N THR A 2 -7.72 -15.76 15.14
CA THR A 2 -8.22 -15.61 13.77
C THR A 2 -7.78 -14.26 13.22
N ASN A 3 -7.11 -14.27 12.07
CA ASN A 3 -6.68 -13.02 11.44
C ASN A 3 -7.90 -12.24 10.92
N SER A 4 -7.83 -10.92 10.96
CA SER A 4 -8.76 -10.00 10.31
C SER A 4 -7.98 -8.96 9.49
N LEU A 5 -8.58 -8.45 8.42
CA LEU A 5 -7.92 -7.61 7.43
C LEU A 5 -8.66 -6.28 7.22
N THR A 6 -7.95 -5.15 7.32
CA THR A 6 -8.43 -3.84 6.86
C THR A 6 -7.68 -3.50 5.57
N ILE A 7 -8.38 -3.42 4.45
CA ILE A 7 -7.83 -3.05 3.15
C ILE A 7 -7.87 -1.53 3.01
N ILE A 8 -6.70 -0.91 2.97
CA ILE A 8 -6.55 0.53 2.81
C ILE A 8 -6.53 0.86 1.32
N VAL A 9 -7.40 1.80 0.92
CA VAL A 9 -7.51 2.30 -0.45
C VAL A 9 -7.36 3.82 -0.42
N PRO A 10 -6.18 4.36 -0.76
CA PRO A 10 -5.98 5.80 -0.94
C PRO A 10 -6.75 6.32 -2.14
N VAL A 11 -7.39 7.48 -2.02
CA VAL A 11 -8.22 8.09 -3.06
C VAL A 11 -7.85 9.56 -3.23
N TYR A 12 -7.55 9.98 -4.47
CA TYR A 12 -7.37 11.39 -4.82
C TYR A 12 -7.85 11.70 -6.24
N ASN A 13 -9.01 12.33 -6.35
CA ASN A 13 -9.68 12.66 -7.61
C ASN A 13 -9.85 11.43 -8.52
N GLU A 14 -10.60 10.45 -8.03
CA GLU A 14 -10.81 9.13 -8.64
C GLU A 14 -12.31 8.76 -8.69
N ALA A 15 -13.18 9.76 -8.80
CA ALA A 15 -14.64 9.60 -8.77
C ALA A 15 -15.14 8.50 -9.73
N ASP A 16 -14.57 8.45 -10.94
CA ASP A 16 -14.93 7.48 -11.99
C ASP A 16 -14.60 6.02 -11.64
N ASN A 17 -13.63 5.80 -10.73
CA ASN A 17 -13.19 4.47 -10.35
C ASN A 17 -13.92 3.91 -9.11
N LEU A 18 -14.51 4.78 -8.28
CA LEU A 18 -15.01 4.39 -6.95
C LEU A 18 -16.14 3.35 -6.98
N GLN A 19 -17.06 3.43 -7.94
CA GLN A 19 -18.12 2.43 -8.12
C GLN A 19 -17.55 1.04 -8.46
N ARG A 20 -16.51 0.99 -9.30
CA ARG A 20 -15.79 -0.26 -9.59
C ARG A 20 -15.06 -0.76 -8.35
N VAL A 21 -14.39 0.13 -7.61
CA VAL A 21 -13.70 -0.18 -6.35
C VAL A 21 -14.64 -0.83 -5.35
N GLU A 22 -15.81 -0.23 -5.09
CA GLU A 22 -16.83 -0.77 -4.20
C GLU A 22 -17.25 -2.18 -4.63
N ARG A 23 -17.57 -2.37 -5.91
CA ARG A 23 -18.03 -3.65 -6.44
C ARG A 23 -16.99 -4.76 -6.30
N GLU A 24 -15.76 -4.53 -6.76
CA GLU A 24 -14.71 -5.55 -6.74
C GLU A 24 -14.28 -5.89 -5.29
N LEU A 25 -14.19 -4.89 -4.40
CA LEU A 25 -13.85 -5.13 -3.00
C LEU A 25 -15.01 -5.79 -2.24
N SER A 26 -16.26 -5.47 -2.54
CA SER A 26 -17.42 -6.16 -1.94
C SER A 26 -17.46 -7.64 -2.35
N ALA A 27 -17.14 -7.95 -3.61
CA ALA A 27 -17.01 -9.32 -4.09
C ALA A 27 -15.88 -10.07 -3.35
N TYR A 28 -14.73 -9.42 -3.16
CA TYR A 28 -13.65 -9.97 -2.35
C TYR A 28 -14.06 -10.20 -0.90
N ILE A 29 -14.61 -9.21 -0.20
CA ILE A 29 -15.04 -9.33 1.20
C ILE A 29 -16.00 -10.51 1.39
N SER A 30 -16.91 -10.71 0.44
CA SER A 30 -17.91 -11.79 0.49
C SER A 30 -17.32 -13.19 0.33
N SER A 31 -16.13 -13.30 -0.25
CA SER A 31 -15.46 -14.58 -0.54
C SER A 31 -14.11 -14.75 0.16
N SER A 32 -13.66 -13.74 0.91
CA SER A 32 -12.34 -13.70 1.54
C SER A 32 -12.19 -14.81 2.58
N LYS A 33 -10.97 -15.36 2.66
CA LYS A 33 -10.58 -16.37 3.67
C LYS A 33 -10.58 -15.82 5.10
N VAL A 34 -10.62 -14.50 5.29
CA VAL A 34 -10.59 -13.84 6.60
C VAL A 34 -11.62 -12.71 6.68
N GLU A 35 -12.08 -12.40 7.89
CA GLU A 35 -12.93 -11.23 8.14
C GLU A 35 -12.24 -9.96 7.62
N SER A 36 -12.84 -9.36 6.60
CA SER A 36 -12.25 -8.25 5.86
C SER A 36 -13.15 -7.02 5.88
N SER A 37 -12.53 -5.85 5.89
CA SER A 37 -13.17 -4.54 5.77
C SER A 37 -12.31 -3.62 4.90
N VAL A 38 -12.88 -2.52 4.43
CA VAL A 38 -12.20 -1.53 3.57
C VAL A 38 -12.16 -0.19 4.28
N LEU A 39 -11.02 0.48 4.19
CA LEU A 39 -10.81 1.84 4.64
C LEU A 39 -10.42 2.73 3.46
N LEU A 40 -11.38 3.51 2.97
CA LEU A 40 -11.18 4.51 1.93
C LEU A 40 -10.54 5.76 2.54
N VAL A 41 -9.33 6.11 2.12
CA VAL A 41 -8.62 7.29 2.64
C VAL A 41 -8.65 8.39 1.58
N ASN A 42 -9.56 9.35 1.73
CA ASN A 42 -9.64 10.51 0.84
C ASN A 42 -8.51 11.50 1.15
N ASP A 43 -7.55 11.62 0.23
CA ASP A 43 -6.39 12.52 0.31
C ASP A 43 -6.73 13.92 -0.20
N GLY A 44 -7.81 14.49 0.31
CA GLY A 44 -8.27 15.85 0.00
C GLY A 44 -8.70 16.04 -1.46
N SER A 45 -9.50 15.11 -2.01
CA SER A 45 -10.07 15.24 -3.36
C SER A 45 -10.91 16.52 -3.51
N THR A 46 -10.88 17.10 -4.70
CA THR A 46 -11.60 18.31 -5.11
C THR A 46 -12.74 18.01 -6.08
N ASP A 47 -12.88 16.77 -6.53
CA ASP A 47 -13.98 16.28 -7.36
C ASP A 47 -15.07 15.59 -6.51
N GLU A 48 -15.96 14.85 -7.17
CA GLU A 48 -17.07 14.15 -6.52
C GLU A 48 -16.64 12.93 -5.66
N SER A 49 -15.34 12.62 -5.57
CA SER A 49 -14.85 11.42 -4.87
C SER A 49 -15.32 11.35 -3.42
N LEU A 50 -15.28 12.46 -2.67
CA LEU A 50 -15.68 12.47 -1.26
C LEU A 50 -17.17 12.16 -1.08
N ARG A 51 -18.03 12.68 -1.96
CA ARG A 51 -19.46 12.40 -1.91
C ARG A 51 -19.70 10.91 -2.14
N ILE A 52 -19.11 10.34 -3.19
CA ILE A 52 -19.24 8.92 -3.52
C ILE A 52 -18.70 8.02 -2.40
N ILE A 53 -17.55 8.36 -1.80
CA ILE A 53 -17.00 7.63 -0.64
C ILE A 53 -18.01 7.57 0.51
N LYS A 54 -18.64 8.72 0.84
CA LYS A 54 -19.64 8.77 1.92
C LYS A 54 -20.87 7.94 1.59
N ASP A 55 -21.32 7.98 0.34
CA ASP A 55 -22.47 7.19 -0.13
C ASP A 55 -22.18 5.68 0.00
N ILE A 56 -20.98 5.23 -0.42
CA ILE A 56 -20.51 3.83 -0.29
C ILE A 56 -20.47 3.39 1.18
N CYS A 57 -19.90 4.21 2.07
CA CYS A 57 -19.81 3.88 3.49
C CYS A 57 -21.17 3.90 4.20
N ALA A 58 -22.13 4.68 3.70
CA ALA A 58 -23.50 4.69 4.22
C ALA A 58 -24.29 3.45 3.80
N SER A 59 -24.06 2.93 2.59
CA SER A 59 -24.73 1.73 2.07
C SER A 59 -24.08 0.42 2.53
N ASN A 60 -22.79 0.43 2.88
CA ASN A 60 -22.03 -0.79 3.18
C ASN A 60 -21.29 -0.72 4.52
N PRO A 61 -21.70 -1.52 5.55
CA PRO A 61 -21.11 -1.47 6.89
C PRO A 61 -19.68 -2.00 6.97
N LYS A 62 -19.18 -2.69 5.93
CA LYS A 62 -17.79 -3.16 5.84
C LYS A 62 -16.85 -2.11 5.24
N PHE A 63 -17.38 -0.96 4.80
CA PHE A 63 -16.61 0.15 4.25
C PHE A 63 -16.59 1.32 5.22
N HIS A 64 -15.39 1.82 5.49
CA HIS A 64 -15.14 2.97 6.34
C HIS A 64 -14.32 4.00 5.58
N TYR A 65 -14.27 5.24 6.09
CA TYR A 65 -13.45 6.26 5.47
C TYR A 65 -12.70 7.13 6.47
N VAL A 66 -11.57 7.68 5.99
CA VAL A 66 -10.86 8.81 6.60
C VAL A 66 -10.78 9.91 5.55
N ASN A 67 -11.08 11.14 5.94
CA ASN A 67 -11.04 12.29 5.05
C ASN A 67 -10.01 13.31 5.50
N PHE A 68 -9.08 13.68 4.62
CA PHE A 68 -8.18 14.81 4.83
C PHE A 68 -8.83 16.13 4.42
N ASP A 69 -8.40 17.22 5.05
CA ASP A 69 -8.82 18.59 4.75
C ASP A 69 -8.19 19.13 3.46
N LYS A 70 -7.04 18.59 3.06
CA LYS A 70 -6.33 18.90 1.81
C LYS A 70 -5.45 17.72 1.39
N ASN A 71 -4.80 17.83 0.22
CA ASN A 71 -3.88 16.81 -0.27
C ASN A 71 -2.54 16.81 0.50
N TYR A 72 -2.19 15.68 1.11
CA TYR A 72 -0.89 15.42 1.75
C TYR A 72 -0.06 14.37 1.01
N GLY A 73 -0.67 13.65 0.07
CA GLY A 73 -0.04 12.67 -0.79
C GLY A 73 -0.17 11.23 -0.30
N LEU A 74 0.11 10.29 -1.21
CA LEU A 74 -0.08 8.85 -1.01
C LEU A 74 0.52 8.28 0.29
N SER A 75 1.72 8.71 0.68
CA SER A 75 2.36 8.20 1.92
C SER A 75 1.61 8.63 3.18
N ALA A 76 1.01 9.83 3.19
CA ALA A 76 0.18 10.28 4.29
C ALA A 76 -1.13 9.48 4.35
N ALA A 77 -1.76 9.24 3.20
CA ALA A 77 -2.98 8.43 3.11
C ALA A 77 -2.75 6.99 3.61
N ILE A 78 -1.66 6.34 3.19
CA ILE A 78 -1.28 5.01 3.68
C ILE A 78 -1.04 5.02 5.19
N LYS A 79 -0.31 6.03 5.71
CA LYS A 79 -0.04 6.14 7.15
C LYS A 79 -1.33 6.31 7.96
N ALA A 80 -2.24 7.19 7.53
CA ALA A 80 -3.53 7.34 8.18
C ALA A 80 -4.32 6.02 8.16
N GLY A 81 -4.26 5.28 7.06
CA GLY A 81 -4.83 3.94 6.98
C GLY A 81 -4.24 2.98 8.02
N PHE A 82 -2.91 2.93 8.16
CA PHE A 82 -2.24 2.09 9.17
C PHE A 82 -2.66 2.47 10.60
N ASP A 83 -2.78 3.76 10.89
CA ASP A 83 -3.13 4.25 12.23
C ASP A 83 -4.55 3.93 12.63
N HIS A 84 -5.50 4.03 11.69
CA HIS A 84 -6.92 3.82 11.94
C HIS A 84 -7.37 2.37 11.76
N ALA A 85 -6.54 1.50 11.18
CA ALA A 85 -6.85 0.09 11.08
C ALA A 85 -6.92 -0.57 12.47
N THR A 86 -8.00 -1.30 12.74
CA THR A 86 -8.27 -1.97 14.03
C THR A 86 -8.04 -3.48 13.98
N THR A 87 -7.79 -4.03 12.79
CA THR A 87 -7.60 -5.45 12.53
C THR A 87 -6.17 -5.92 12.78
N SER A 88 -5.95 -7.24 12.80
CA SER A 88 -4.60 -7.82 13.01
C SER A 88 -3.69 -7.63 11.80
N LEU A 89 -4.26 -7.55 10.59
CA LEU A 89 -3.58 -7.33 9.33
C LEU A 89 -4.07 -6.05 8.66
N VAL A 90 -3.17 -5.38 7.94
CA VAL A 90 -3.51 -4.28 7.04
C VAL A 90 -3.15 -4.66 5.61
N GLY A 91 -4.11 -4.49 4.72
CA GLY A 91 -3.95 -4.59 3.27
C GLY A 91 -3.75 -3.21 2.67
N TYR A 92 -3.08 -3.13 1.54
CA TYR A 92 -3.02 -1.93 0.71
C TYR A 92 -3.28 -2.30 -0.74
N ILE A 93 -4.06 -1.49 -1.44
CA ILE A 93 -4.31 -1.56 -2.88
C ILE A 93 -4.62 -0.16 -3.43
N ASP A 94 -4.27 0.11 -4.69
CA ASP A 94 -4.59 1.37 -5.35
C ASP A 94 -6.05 1.38 -5.86
N SER A 95 -6.67 2.56 -5.88
CA SER A 95 -8.06 2.75 -6.33
C SER A 95 -8.29 2.54 -7.83
N ASP A 96 -7.23 2.42 -8.64
CA ASP A 96 -7.35 2.16 -10.09
C ASP A 96 -7.53 0.66 -10.42
N LEU A 97 -7.37 -0.21 -9.41
CA LEU A 97 -7.49 -1.67 -9.50
C LEU A 97 -6.69 -2.27 -10.67
N GLN A 98 -5.44 -1.83 -10.82
CA GLN A 98 -4.46 -2.50 -11.68
C GLN A 98 -4.01 -3.88 -11.15
N THR A 99 -4.43 -4.25 -9.95
CA THR A 99 -4.26 -5.56 -9.32
C THR A 99 -5.62 -6.06 -8.86
N SER A 100 -5.82 -7.38 -8.84
CA SER A 100 -7.08 -7.95 -8.35
C SER A 100 -7.14 -7.88 -6.82
N PRO A 101 -8.24 -7.45 -6.20
CA PRO A 101 -8.48 -7.67 -4.78
C PRO A 101 -8.44 -9.16 -4.39
N MET A 102 -8.84 -10.07 -5.29
CA MET A 102 -8.81 -11.51 -5.02
C MET A 102 -7.39 -12.04 -4.75
N ASP A 103 -6.37 -11.37 -5.27
CA ASP A 103 -4.97 -11.77 -5.05
C ASP A 103 -4.53 -11.55 -3.59
N PHE A 104 -5.31 -10.84 -2.74
CA PHE A 104 -5.05 -10.80 -1.30
C PHE A 104 -5.03 -12.20 -0.67
N ASP A 105 -5.84 -13.13 -1.16
CA ASP A 105 -5.88 -14.50 -0.63
C ASP A 105 -4.60 -15.30 -0.91
N LEU A 106 -3.88 -14.96 -1.99
CA LEU A 106 -2.55 -15.51 -2.28
C LEU A 106 -1.52 -14.98 -1.26
N LEU A 107 -1.63 -13.71 -0.90
CA LEU A 107 -0.74 -13.09 0.09
C LEU A 107 -1.03 -13.62 1.51
N LEU A 108 -2.30 -13.86 1.84
CA LEU A 108 -2.74 -14.39 3.13
C LEU A 108 -2.17 -15.78 3.43
N GLU A 109 -1.92 -16.61 2.41
CA GLU A 109 -1.32 -17.94 2.59
C GLU A 109 0.08 -17.89 3.23
N HIS A 110 0.79 -16.77 3.07
CA HIS A 110 2.15 -16.61 3.59
C HIS A 110 2.25 -15.74 4.85
N ILE A 111 1.20 -14.99 5.21
CA ILE A 111 1.27 -14.01 6.31
C ILE A 111 1.49 -14.64 7.70
N GLY A 112 1.30 -15.95 7.84
CA GLY A 112 1.62 -16.68 9.07
C GLY A 112 3.12 -16.68 9.39
N GLU A 113 3.97 -16.78 8.36
CA GLU A 113 5.43 -16.90 8.50
C GLU A 113 6.17 -15.56 8.33
N TYR A 114 5.53 -14.59 7.69
CA TYR A 114 6.11 -13.31 7.31
C TYR A 114 5.35 -12.13 7.94
N ASP A 115 6.00 -10.98 8.06
CA ASP A 115 5.42 -9.77 8.66
C ASP A 115 4.93 -8.79 7.59
N LEU A 116 5.44 -8.93 6.36
CA LEU A 116 4.92 -8.31 5.14
C LEU A 116 4.99 -9.30 3.98
N VAL A 117 3.89 -9.40 3.24
CA VAL A 117 3.82 -10.12 1.96
C VAL A 117 3.37 -9.14 0.90
N THR A 118 4.11 -9.05 -0.21
CA THR A 118 3.82 -8.14 -1.32
C THR A 118 3.62 -8.91 -2.61
N GLY A 119 2.72 -8.41 -3.45
CA GLY A 119 2.65 -8.83 -4.84
C GLY A 119 3.91 -8.43 -5.61
N VAL A 120 4.29 -9.25 -6.60
CA VAL A 120 5.17 -8.89 -7.71
C VAL A 120 4.40 -9.11 -9.00
N ARG A 121 4.29 -8.06 -9.82
CA ARG A 121 3.53 -8.12 -11.08
C ARG A 121 4.25 -9.02 -12.07
N SER A 122 3.60 -10.12 -12.46
CA SER A 122 4.10 -10.98 -13.54
C SER A 122 3.74 -10.37 -14.90
N GLN A 123 4.66 -10.44 -15.88
CA GLN A 123 4.47 -10.01 -17.28
C GLN A 123 4.11 -8.52 -17.52
N ARG A 124 5.01 -7.60 -17.17
CA ARG A 124 4.91 -6.19 -17.60
C ARG A 124 5.07 -6.04 -19.11
N LYS A 125 4.00 -5.68 -19.83
CA LYS A 125 4.06 -5.12 -21.19
C LYS A 125 4.20 -3.58 -21.17
N ASP A 126 5.13 -3.06 -20.38
CA ASP A 126 5.42 -1.61 -20.36
C ASP A 126 6.41 -1.24 -21.47
N SER A 127 6.25 -0.07 -22.09
CA SER A 127 7.13 0.45 -23.16
C SER A 127 8.60 0.57 -22.71
N PHE A 128 9.56 0.27 -23.59
CA PHE A 128 11.02 0.21 -23.32
C PHE A 128 11.58 1.36 -22.45
N VAL A 129 11.09 2.59 -22.63
CA VAL A 129 11.55 3.78 -21.88
C VAL A 129 11.07 3.78 -20.41
N LYS A 130 9.83 3.32 -20.14
CA LYS A 130 9.32 3.16 -18.77
C LYS A 130 10.09 2.07 -18.02
N ASN A 131 10.43 0.98 -18.70
CA ASN A 131 11.22 -0.11 -18.12
C ASN A 131 12.59 0.37 -17.65
N MET A 132 13.33 1.13 -18.46
CA MET A 132 14.67 1.61 -18.12
C MET A 132 14.70 2.49 -16.85
N SER A 133 13.77 3.46 -16.74
CA SER A 133 13.69 4.32 -15.55
C SER A 133 13.30 3.54 -14.28
N SER A 134 12.39 2.56 -14.39
CA SER A 134 12.00 1.71 -13.27
C SER A 134 13.15 0.78 -12.84
N THR A 135 13.91 0.24 -13.79
CA THR A 135 15.05 -0.65 -13.53
C THR A 135 16.18 0.09 -12.83
N ILE A 136 16.46 1.33 -13.23
CA ILE A 136 17.47 2.19 -12.59
C ILE A 136 17.01 2.58 -11.18
N ALA A 137 15.78 3.05 -11.00
CA ALA A 137 15.25 3.41 -9.68
C ALA A 137 15.23 2.20 -8.72
N ASN A 138 14.82 1.03 -9.22
CA ASN A 138 14.85 -0.22 -8.46
C ASN A 138 16.29 -0.69 -8.18
N GLY A 139 17.22 -0.51 -9.10
CA GLY A 139 18.64 -0.84 -8.91
C GLY A 139 19.30 0.01 -7.83
N ILE A 140 19.09 1.33 -7.89
CA ILE A 140 19.52 2.28 -6.87
C ILE A 140 18.92 1.90 -5.52
N ARG A 141 17.59 1.70 -5.44
CA ARG A 141 16.92 1.28 -4.21
C ARG A 141 17.51 -0.01 -3.64
N ARG A 142 17.66 -1.06 -4.45
CA ARG A 142 18.21 -2.36 -4.04
C ARG A 142 19.60 -2.22 -3.44
N SER A 143 20.45 -1.37 -4.02
CA SER A 143 21.79 -1.08 -3.51
C SER A 143 21.78 -0.44 -2.10
N PHE A 144 20.67 0.18 -1.68
CA PHE A 144 20.54 0.82 -0.37
C PHE A 144 19.77 -0.04 0.62
N THR A 145 18.68 -0.68 0.18
CA THR A 145 17.78 -1.42 1.06
C THR A 145 18.23 -2.84 1.34
N HIS A 146 18.86 -3.51 0.37
CA HIS A 146 19.16 -4.95 0.40
C HIS A 146 17.93 -5.79 0.83
N ASP A 147 16.74 -5.37 0.37
CA ASP A 147 15.45 -5.90 0.83
C ASP A 147 15.02 -7.19 0.12
N GLY A 148 15.78 -7.64 -0.90
CA GLY A 148 15.45 -8.84 -1.68
C GLY A 148 14.19 -8.69 -2.55
N MET A 149 13.72 -7.46 -2.79
CA MET A 149 12.46 -7.18 -3.45
C MET A 149 12.63 -6.78 -4.93
N ASP A 150 11.90 -7.44 -5.84
CA ASP A 150 11.96 -7.15 -7.27
C ASP A 150 11.05 -5.99 -7.67
N ASP A 151 9.81 -5.96 -7.15
CA ASP A 151 8.84 -4.87 -7.36
C ASP A 151 8.25 -4.34 -6.05
N THR A 152 8.86 -3.30 -5.47
CA THR A 152 8.29 -2.67 -4.27
C THR A 152 7.14 -1.72 -4.59
N GLY A 153 6.99 -1.32 -5.85
CA GLY A 153 5.93 -0.41 -6.31
C GLY A 153 4.63 -1.10 -6.66
N CYS A 154 4.50 -2.42 -6.47
CA CYS A 154 3.21 -3.10 -6.53
C CYS A 154 2.36 -2.66 -5.33
N PRO A 155 1.16 -2.09 -5.52
CA PRO A 155 0.36 -1.61 -4.40
C PRO A 155 -0.21 -2.75 -3.56
N LEU A 156 -0.43 -3.94 -4.12
CA LEU A 156 -1.00 -5.08 -3.41
C LEU A 156 -0.03 -5.63 -2.35
N LYS A 157 -0.33 -5.37 -1.07
CA LYS A 157 0.47 -5.82 0.08
C LYS A 157 -0.40 -6.18 1.27
N ILE A 158 0.06 -7.13 2.08
CA ILE A 158 -0.45 -7.40 3.43
C ILE A 158 0.69 -7.22 4.42
N ILE A 159 0.42 -6.53 5.53
CA ILE A 159 1.37 -6.25 6.61
C ILE A 159 0.70 -6.56 7.94
N LYS A 160 1.42 -7.12 8.90
CA LYS A 160 0.91 -7.20 10.28
C LYS A 160 0.73 -5.78 10.84
N ALA A 161 -0.41 -5.53 11.48
CA ALA A 161 -0.82 -4.19 11.86
C ALA A 161 0.14 -3.53 12.88
N ASP A 162 0.73 -4.31 13.78
CA ASP A 162 1.72 -3.88 14.76
C ASP A 162 3.02 -3.38 14.10
N HIS A 163 3.45 -4.02 13.03
CA HIS A 163 4.58 -3.58 12.22
C HIS A 163 4.24 -2.32 11.43
N ALA A 164 3.07 -2.29 10.77
CA ALA A 164 2.63 -1.17 9.95
C ALA A 164 2.54 0.14 10.76
N LYS A 165 1.93 0.08 11.95
CA LYS A 165 1.77 1.24 12.85
C LYS A 165 3.10 1.81 13.36
N ARG A 166 4.13 0.97 13.49
CA ARG A 166 5.47 1.39 13.93
C ARG A 166 6.31 2.07 12.85
N ILE A 167 5.87 2.07 11.58
CA ILE A 167 6.65 2.67 10.50
C ILE A 167 6.59 4.22 10.60
N PRO A 168 7.75 4.90 10.80
CA PRO A 168 7.83 6.36 10.77
C PRO A 168 7.75 6.87 9.32
N MET A 169 6.53 7.06 8.82
CA MET A 169 6.27 7.48 7.44
C MET A 169 6.73 8.90 7.13
N PHE A 170 7.37 9.07 5.98
CA PHE A 170 7.63 10.37 5.34
C PHE A 170 7.15 10.34 3.89
N LYS A 171 7.09 11.51 3.23
CA LYS A 171 6.66 11.62 1.83
C LYS A 171 7.57 10.81 0.91
N GLY A 172 7.03 9.74 0.30
CA GLY A 172 7.80 8.84 -0.57
C GLY A 172 8.15 7.47 0.05
N LEU A 173 8.01 7.32 1.38
CA LEU A 173 8.40 6.09 2.09
C LEU A 173 7.59 4.85 1.67
N HIS A 174 6.41 5.01 1.09
CA HIS A 174 5.58 3.90 0.57
C HIS A 174 6.35 2.93 -0.36
N ARG A 175 7.42 3.39 -1.03
CA ARG A 175 8.29 2.55 -1.89
C ARG A 175 9.29 1.68 -1.13
N PHE A 176 9.47 1.96 0.15
CA PHE A 176 10.46 1.36 1.06
C PHE A 176 9.80 0.53 2.17
N LEU A 177 8.49 0.26 2.09
CA LEU A 177 7.78 -0.51 3.12
C LEU A 177 8.46 -1.84 3.48
N PRO A 178 8.91 -2.68 2.51
CA PRO A 178 9.63 -3.91 2.85
C PRO A 178 10.93 -3.66 3.63
N ALA A 179 11.69 -2.64 3.23
CA ALA A 179 12.92 -2.26 3.93
C ALA A 179 12.63 -1.81 5.37
N MET A 180 11.54 -1.08 5.60
CA MET A 180 11.12 -0.66 6.94
C MET A 180 10.71 -1.84 7.83
N ILE A 181 10.13 -2.90 7.25
CA ILE A 181 9.82 -4.14 8.00
C ILE A 181 11.10 -4.85 8.41
N LEU A 182 12.10 -4.92 7.53
CA LEU A 182 13.41 -5.48 7.85
C LEU A 182 14.12 -4.69 8.96
N LEU A 183 14.02 -3.36 8.98
CA LEU A 183 14.55 -2.53 10.08
C LEU A 183 13.88 -2.83 11.44
N GLN A 184 12.67 -3.38 11.42
CA GLN A 184 11.96 -3.82 12.62
C GLN A 184 12.28 -5.28 13.01
N ASN A 185 13.31 -5.89 12.41
CA ASN A 185 13.63 -7.32 12.49
C ASN A 185 12.50 -8.24 12.00
N GLY A 186 11.61 -7.73 11.16
CA GLY A 186 10.54 -8.52 10.54
C GLY A 186 11.03 -9.27 9.30
N LYS A 187 10.18 -10.19 8.80
CA LYS A 187 10.42 -10.99 7.59
C LYS A 187 9.51 -10.51 6.46
N VAL A 188 10.03 -10.51 5.23
CA VAL A 188 9.31 -10.09 4.04
C VAL A 188 9.28 -11.18 2.97
N LYS A 189 8.19 -11.26 2.19
CA LYS A 189 8.03 -12.20 1.06
C LYS A 189 7.38 -11.53 -0.14
N GLN A 190 7.80 -11.92 -1.34
CA GLN A 190 7.12 -11.59 -2.60
C GLN A 190 6.38 -12.79 -3.16
N VAL A 191 5.20 -12.53 -3.72
CA VAL A 191 4.33 -13.52 -4.36
C VAL A 191 3.90 -13.00 -5.73
N PRO A 192 3.99 -13.80 -6.81
CA PRO A 192 3.49 -13.40 -8.13
C PRO A 192 1.99 -13.10 -8.10
N VAL A 193 1.58 -11.96 -8.68
CA VAL A 193 0.17 -11.53 -8.74
C VAL A 193 -0.20 -11.05 -10.14
N GLN A 194 -1.51 -11.03 -10.42
CA GLN A 194 -2.03 -10.60 -11.71
C GLN A 194 -1.91 -9.08 -11.86
N HIS A 195 -1.69 -8.61 -13.09
CA HIS A 195 -1.63 -7.19 -13.41
C HIS A 195 -2.55 -6.85 -14.59
N PHE A 196 -3.44 -5.88 -14.37
CA PHE A 196 -4.36 -5.38 -15.38
C PHE A 196 -3.94 -3.99 -15.86
N GLU A 197 -4.30 -3.67 -17.09
CA GLU A 197 -4.14 -2.31 -17.63
C GLU A 197 -5.09 -1.33 -16.93
N ARG A 198 -4.72 -0.05 -16.91
CA ARG A 198 -5.57 1.01 -16.34
C ARG A 198 -6.81 1.19 -17.22
N VAL A 199 -7.99 1.11 -16.63
CA VAL A 199 -9.27 1.29 -17.34
C VAL A 199 -9.66 2.78 -17.47
N ALA A 200 -9.36 3.62 -16.47
CA ALA A 200 -9.71 5.04 -16.47
C ALA A 200 -8.66 5.93 -15.75
N GLY A 201 -8.61 7.22 -16.11
CA GLY A 201 -7.76 8.24 -15.48
C GLY A 201 -6.44 8.55 -16.21
N THR A 202 -5.99 9.82 -16.13
CA THR A 202 -4.71 10.27 -16.70
C THR A 202 -3.54 10.01 -15.73
N ALA A 203 -2.38 9.62 -16.26
CA ALA A 203 -1.18 9.41 -15.44
C ALA A 203 -0.59 10.75 -14.97
N LYS A 204 -0.80 11.13 -13.72
CA LYS A 204 -0.41 12.44 -13.14
C LYS A 204 1.10 12.59 -12.80
N PHE A 205 2.00 11.69 -13.25
CA PHE A 205 3.42 11.69 -12.84
C PHE A 205 4.41 11.97 -14.00
N GLY A 206 5.08 13.12 -13.95
CA GLY A 206 6.15 13.54 -14.88
C GLY A 206 7.52 12.88 -14.63
N LEU A 207 8.37 12.80 -15.66
CA LEU A 207 9.66 12.09 -15.68
C LEU A 207 10.73 12.65 -14.70
N TRP A 208 10.81 13.96 -14.50
CA TRP A 208 11.84 14.55 -13.62
C TRP A 208 11.58 14.29 -12.12
N ASN A 209 10.31 14.26 -11.71
CA ASN A 209 9.90 13.85 -10.36
C ASN A 209 10.12 12.35 -10.09
N ARG A 210 10.40 11.54 -11.13
CA ARG A 210 10.69 10.11 -11.00
C ARG A 210 12.14 9.77 -10.69
N LEU A 211 13.09 10.71 -10.82
CA LEU A 211 14.52 10.43 -10.67
C LEU A 211 15.15 11.09 -9.42
N LEU A 212 14.90 12.39 -9.17
CA LEU A 212 15.53 13.09 -8.05
C LEU A 212 14.87 12.81 -6.69
N GLY A 213 13.54 12.68 -6.67
CA GLY A 213 12.79 12.34 -5.45
C GLY A 213 13.26 11.02 -4.83
N PRO A 214 13.30 9.90 -5.59
CA PRO A 214 13.74 8.62 -5.06
C PRO A 214 15.18 8.59 -4.51
N LEU A 215 16.08 9.44 -5.01
CA LEU A 215 17.45 9.55 -4.50
C LEU A 215 17.48 10.19 -3.11
N MET A 216 16.76 11.29 -2.90
CA MET A 216 16.62 11.92 -1.59
C MET A 216 15.93 10.99 -0.59
N ASP A 217 14.91 10.26 -1.03
CA ASP A 217 14.22 9.25 -0.22
C ASP A 217 15.20 8.14 0.25
N CYS A 218 16.17 7.74 -0.60
CA CYS A 218 17.20 6.76 -0.23
C CYS A 218 18.13 7.28 0.87
N PHE A 219 18.55 8.54 0.81
CA PHE A 219 19.37 9.15 1.88
C PHE A 219 18.60 9.24 3.19
N ALA A 220 17.32 9.62 3.14
CA ALA A 220 16.45 9.62 4.31
C ALA A 220 16.35 8.21 4.92
N TYR A 221 16.14 7.19 4.09
CA TYR A 221 16.13 5.79 4.53
C TYR A 221 17.47 5.36 5.17
N LEU A 222 18.62 5.69 4.56
CA LEU A 222 19.93 5.34 5.12
C LEU A 222 20.17 5.99 6.49
N TRP A 223 19.82 7.27 6.62
CA TRP A 223 19.90 7.97 7.88
C TRP A 223 18.99 7.32 8.94
N MET A 224 17.75 6.99 8.55
CA MET A 224 16.80 6.29 9.42
C MET A 224 17.32 4.91 9.83
N LYS A 225 17.84 4.11 8.89
CA LYS A 225 18.43 2.79 9.17
C LYS A 225 19.50 2.86 10.27
N LYS A 226 20.34 3.90 10.26
CA LYS A 226 21.38 4.11 11.29
C LYS A 226 20.80 4.53 12.65
N LYS A 227 19.62 5.14 12.68
CA LYS A 227 19.00 5.74 13.88
C LYS A 227 17.76 4.99 14.37
N TYR A 228 17.34 3.94 13.68
CA TYR A 228 16.11 3.21 13.98
C TYR A 228 16.25 2.46 15.31
N ILE A 229 15.24 2.57 16.16
CA ILE A 229 15.24 1.97 17.49
C ILE A 229 14.17 0.88 17.53
N ASN A 230 14.58 -0.34 17.89
CA ASN A 230 13.69 -1.42 18.27
C ASN A 230 13.73 -1.56 19.80
N TYR A 231 12.56 -1.54 20.43
CA TYR A 231 12.43 -1.75 21.86
C TYR A 231 11.41 -2.84 22.14
N LYS A 232 11.48 -3.42 23.34
CA LYS A 232 10.48 -4.34 23.88
C LYS A 232 10.09 -3.82 25.26
N VAL A 233 8.80 -3.72 25.52
CA VAL A 233 8.28 -3.41 26.85
C VAL A 233 8.23 -4.72 27.62
N ALA A 234 8.98 -4.83 28.71
CA ALA A 234 9.02 -6.05 29.53
C ALA A 234 7.71 -6.23 30.31
N ASP A 235 7.20 -5.15 30.91
CA ASP A 235 6.00 -5.14 31.74
C ASP A 235 5.21 -3.84 31.51
N LYS A 236 3.88 -3.92 31.56
CA LYS A 236 2.98 -2.76 31.46
C LYS A 236 1.81 -2.97 32.43
N ALA A 237 1.49 -1.94 33.20
CA ALA A 237 0.35 -1.92 34.13
C ALA A 237 -1.01 -1.83 33.41
#